data_AF-A0A8T6MPK6-F1
#
_entry.id   AF-A0A8T6MPK6-F1
#
_cell.length_a   1.000
_cell.length_b   1.000
_cell.length_c   1.000
_cell.angle_alpha   90.00
_cell.angle_beta   90.00
_cell.angle_gamma   90.00
#
_symmetry.space_group_name_H-M   'P 1'
#
loop_
_entity.id
_entity.type
_entity.pdbx_description
1 polymer ?
#
loop_
_entity_poly.entity_id
_entity_poly.type
_entity_poly.pdbx_seq_one_letter_code
_entity_poly.pdbx_strand_id
1 'polypeptide(L)'
;MESCDRRVRAYRNGRTFDQCRDIAEALNPEFKNIIEYNGKVLWSEILDKVDHDEIVYKLTLKFLRRDGYDIGNWQIPEVKKFS
;
A
#
# COMPACT_ATOMS: atom_id res chain seq x y z
N MET A 1 -4.72 -20.68 17.06
CA MET A 1 -4.36 -19.24 16.97
C MET A 1 -2.87 -19.16 17.14
N GLU A 2 -2.13 -18.90 16.04
CA GLU A 2 -0.70 -18.61 16.15
C GLU A 2 -0.52 -17.36 17.01
N SER A 3 0.25 -17.50 18.09
CA SER A 3 0.54 -16.42 19.02
C SER A 3 1.32 -15.34 18.28
N CYS A 4 0.73 -14.17 18.05
CA CYS A 4 1.42 -12.98 17.58
C CYS A 4 2.51 -12.59 18.59
N ASP A 5 3.74 -13.06 18.37
CA ASP A 5 4.89 -12.66 19.16
C ASP A 5 5.25 -11.21 18.82
N ARG A 6 4.84 -10.30 19.71
CA ARG A 6 5.00 -8.85 19.55
C ARG A 6 6.46 -8.42 19.41
N ARG A 7 7.43 -9.28 19.74
CA ARG A 7 8.86 -8.96 19.70
C ARG A 7 9.50 -9.17 18.33
N VAL A 8 8.90 -9.98 17.44
CA VAL A 8 9.54 -10.33 16.16
C VAL A 8 8.56 -10.38 14.97
N ARG A 9 7.28 -10.69 15.17
CA ARG A 9 6.34 -10.98 14.07
C ARG A 9 4.90 -10.58 14.42
N ALA A 10 4.66 -9.26 14.46
CA ALA A 10 3.40 -8.69 14.95
C ALA A 10 2.31 -8.52 13.88
N TYR A 11 2.63 -8.70 12.59
CA TYR A 11 1.75 -8.37 11.47
C TYR A 11 1.32 -9.59 10.66
N ARG A 12 0.29 -9.41 9.82
CA ARG A 12 -0.23 -10.44 8.91
C ARG A 12 0.94 -11.11 8.18
N ASN A 13 0.91 -12.44 8.08
CA ASN A 13 1.97 -13.27 7.50
C ASN A 13 3.27 -13.38 8.33
N GLY A 14 3.25 -12.98 9.62
CA GLY A 14 4.40 -13.13 10.51
C GLY A 14 5.58 -12.23 10.13
N ARG A 15 5.32 -11.07 9.53
CA ARG A 15 6.33 -10.11 9.09
C ARG A 15 6.66 -9.08 10.17
N THR A 16 7.86 -8.49 10.10
CA THR A 16 8.21 -7.29 10.86
C THR A 16 7.68 -6.03 10.18
N PHE A 17 7.64 -4.91 10.90
CA PHE A 17 7.26 -3.62 10.32
C PHE A 17 8.22 -3.20 9.19
N ASP A 18 9.53 -3.34 9.39
CA ASP A 18 10.53 -3.02 8.38
C ASP A 18 10.33 -3.84 7.10
N GLN A 19 10.02 -5.13 7.20
CA GLN A 19 9.70 -5.95 6.02
C GLN A 19 8.46 -5.42 5.29
N CYS A 20 7.39 -5.06 6.00
CA CYS A 20 6.21 -4.47 5.36
C CYS A 20 6.54 -3.12 4.69
N ARG A 21 7.43 -2.32 5.29
CA ARG A 21 7.92 -1.05 4.74
C ARG A 21 8.70 -1.26 3.45
N ASP A 22 9.65 -2.18 3.46
CA ASP A 22 10.53 -2.44 2.31
C ASP A 22 9.72 -3.01 1.14
N ILE A 23 8.73 -3.88 1.41
CA ILE A 23 7.78 -4.37 0.39
C ILE A 23 6.96 -3.22 -0.19
N ALA A 24 6.41 -2.35 0.66
CA ALA A 24 5.60 -1.23 0.20
C ALA A 24 6.42 -0.22 -0.63
N GLU A 25 7.69 0.03 -0.29
CA GLU A 25 8.56 0.88 -1.10
C GLU A 25 8.92 0.22 -2.45
N ALA A 26 9.16 -1.10 -2.47
CA ALA A 26 9.47 -1.83 -3.69
C ALA A 26 8.30 -1.86 -4.69
N LEU A 27 7.05 -1.86 -4.21
CA LEU A 27 5.85 -1.83 -5.06
C LEU A 27 5.51 -0.45 -5.59
N ASN A 28 6.02 0.60 -4.95
CA ASN A 28 5.65 1.98 -5.26
C ASN A 28 5.93 2.39 -6.73
N PRO A 29 7.08 2.04 -7.37
CA PRO A 29 7.30 2.33 -8.78
C PRO A 29 6.26 1.69 -9.71
N GLU A 30 5.77 0.49 -9.38
CA GLU A 30 4.77 -0.20 -10.18
C GLU A 30 3.44 0.56 -10.17
N PHE A 31 2.97 0.98 -8.99
CA PHE A 31 1.74 1.78 -8.87
C PHE A 31 1.85 3.12 -9.58
N LYS A 32 3.02 3.76 -9.54
CA LYS A 32 3.27 4.99 -10.31
C LYS A 32 3.09 4.74 -11.81
N ASN A 33 3.68 3.68 -12.35
CA ASN A 33 3.52 3.33 -13.77
C ASN A 33 2.05 3.05 -14.14
N ILE A 34 1.30 2.38 -13.27
CA ILE A 34 -0.15 2.16 -13.46
C ILE A 34 -0.88 3.50 -13.52
N ILE A 35 -0.58 4.43 -12.61
CA ILE A 35 -1.20 5.77 -12.60
C ILE A 35 -0.78 6.58 -13.84
N GLU A 36 0.46 6.49 -14.30
CA GLU A 36 0.92 7.15 -15.53
C GLU A 36 0.14 6.67 -16.77
N TYR A 37 -0.10 5.35 -16.87
CA TYR A 37 -0.73 4.75 -18.04
C TYR A 37 -2.27 4.83 -18.01
N ASN A 38 -2.89 4.52 -16.86
CA ASN A 38 -4.35 4.46 -16.69
C ASN A 38 -4.95 5.77 -16.13
N GLY A 39 -4.11 6.71 -15.70
CA GLY A 39 -4.51 7.94 -15.01
C GLY A 39 -4.85 7.76 -13.53
N LYS A 40 -5.16 6.54 -13.08
CA LYS A 40 -5.53 6.22 -11.70
C LYS A 40 -5.37 4.74 -11.36
N VAL A 41 -5.45 4.42 -10.06
CA VAL A 41 -5.55 3.06 -9.52
C VAL A 41 -6.56 3.04 -8.36
N LEU A 42 -7.43 2.04 -8.28
CA LEU A 42 -8.41 1.91 -7.20
C LEU A 42 -7.79 1.35 -5.92
N TRP A 43 -8.34 1.70 -4.77
CA TRP A 43 -7.92 1.12 -3.48
C TRP A 43 -8.10 -0.40 -3.44
N SER A 44 -9.16 -0.92 -4.07
CA SER A 44 -9.37 -2.36 -4.19
C SER A 44 -8.24 -3.03 -4.96
N GLU A 45 -7.81 -2.45 -6.08
CA GLU A 45 -6.70 -2.98 -6.89
C GLU A 45 -5.38 -2.98 -6.11
N ILE A 46 -5.11 -1.93 -5.33
CA ILE A 46 -3.94 -1.89 -4.44
C ILE A 46 -4.05 -3.00 -3.39
N LEU A 47 -5.23 -3.17 -2.78
CA LEU A 47 -5.46 -4.17 -1.73
C LEU A 47 -5.30 -5.61 -2.24
N ASP A 48 -5.82 -5.92 -3.42
CA ASP A 48 -5.63 -7.18 -4.12
C ASP A 48 -4.13 -7.40 -4.44
N LYS A 49 -3.45 -6.37 -4.95
CA LYS A 49 -2.00 -6.42 -5.27
C LYS A 49 -1.11 -6.76 -4.08
N VAL A 50 -1.50 -6.32 -2.88
CA VAL A 50 -0.74 -6.56 -1.64
C VAL A 50 -1.26 -7.75 -0.85
N ASP A 51 -2.05 -8.63 -1.47
CA ASP A 51 -2.61 -9.84 -0.84
C ASP A 51 -3.40 -9.53 0.46
N HIS A 52 -4.15 -8.42 0.44
CA HIS A 52 -4.89 -7.90 1.57
C HIS A 52 -4.05 -7.67 2.85
N ASP A 53 -2.74 -7.48 2.72
CA ASP A 53 -1.88 -7.08 3.83
C ASP A 53 -2.15 -5.61 4.18
N GLU A 54 -2.91 -5.39 5.25
CA GLU A 54 -3.33 -4.05 5.67
C GLU A 54 -2.18 -3.09 5.96
N ILE A 55 -1.04 -3.60 6.43
CA ILE A 55 0.11 -2.77 6.78
C ILE A 55 0.81 -2.33 5.51
N VAL A 56 1.06 -3.26 4.60
CA VAL A 56 1.64 -2.95 3.28
C VAL A 56 0.71 -2.01 2.54
N TYR A 57 -0.60 -2.27 2.50
CA TYR A 57 -1.61 -1.40 1.91
C TYR A 57 -1.53 0.06 2.43
N LYS A 58 -1.55 0.24 3.75
CA LYS A 58 -1.48 1.56 4.38
C LYS A 58 -0.15 2.26 4.08
N LEU A 59 0.96 1.52 4.08
CA LEU A 59 2.27 2.07 3.75
C LEU A 59 2.38 2.47 2.28
N THR A 60 1.86 1.66 1.37
CA THR A 60 1.79 1.98 -0.06
C THR A 60 1.03 3.28 -0.31
N LEU A 61 -0.17 3.45 0.27
CA LEU A 61 -0.91 4.71 0.19
C LEU A 61 -0.13 5.88 0.78
N LYS A 62 0.53 5.68 1.93
CA LYS A 62 1.36 6.71 2.56
C LYS A 62 2.52 7.14 1.65
N PHE A 63 3.16 6.21 0.95
CA PHE A 63 4.26 6.51 0.04
C PHE A 63 3.79 7.20 -1.24
N LEU A 64 2.67 6.76 -1.82
CA LEU A 64 2.05 7.47 -2.94
C LEU A 64 1.71 8.91 -2.55
N ARG A 65 1.17 9.13 -1.35
CA ARG A 65 0.91 10.48 -0.85
C ARG A 65 2.19 11.30 -0.63
N ARG A 66 3.24 10.69 -0.07
CA ARG A 66 4.56 11.33 0.08
C ARG A 66 5.12 11.78 -1.27
N ASP A 67 4.87 11.00 -2.30
CA ASP A 67 5.40 11.21 -3.64
C ASP A 67 4.52 12.14 -4.51
N GLY A 68 3.50 12.77 -3.92
CA GLY A 68 2.69 13.79 -4.58
C GLY A 68 1.47 13.28 -5.33
N TYR A 69 0.94 12.11 -4.96
CA TYR A 69 -0.33 11.61 -5.51
C TYR A 69 -1.51 11.94 -4.57
N ASP A 70 -2.67 12.22 -5.17
CA ASP A 70 -3.95 12.26 -4.48
C ASP A 70 -4.40 10.83 -4.22
N ILE A 71 -4.44 10.42 -2.95
CA ILE A 71 -4.86 9.06 -2.57
C ILE A 71 -6.37 8.92 -2.37
N GLY A 72 -7.14 9.98 -2.61
CA GLY A 72 -8.59 9.93 -2.47
C GLY A 72 -9.06 9.80 -1.01
N ASN A 73 -10.30 9.35 -0.86
CA ASN A 73 -10.95 9.17 0.44
C ASN A 73 -12.04 8.08 0.36
N TRP A 74 -12.82 7.88 1.43
CA TRP A 74 -13.85 6.84 1.46
C TRP A 74 -14.96 7.00 0.41
N GLN A 75 -15.23 8.22 -0.07
CA GLN A 75 -16.20 8.48 -1.15
C GLN A 75 -15.58 8.26 -2.54
N ILE A 76 -14.27 8.50 -2.66
CA ILE A 76 -13.52 8.35 -3.91
C ILE A 76 -12.25 7.52 -3.61
N PRO A 77 -12.38 6.19 -3.51
CA PRO A 77 -11.28 5.31 -3.10
C PRO A 77 -10.37 4.99 -4.30
N GLU A 78 -9.76 6.04 -4.88
CA GLU A 78 -8.84 5.96 -6.01
C GLU A 78 -7.60 6.81 -5.74
N VAL A 79 -6.46 6.38 -6.29
CA VAL A 79 -5.21 7.13 -6.27
C VAL A 79 -4.94 7.66 -7.68
N LYS A 80 -4.63 8.95 -7.79
CA LYS A 80 -4.34 9.64 -9.06
C LYS A 80 -3.35 10.77 -8.84
N LYS A 81 -2.88 11.42 -9.91
CA LYS A 81 -2.12 12.66 -9.79
C LYS A 81 -3.01 13.80 -9.29
N PHE A 82 -2.43 14.74 -8.55
CA PHE A 82 -3.10 16.03 -8.35
C PHE A 82 -3.31 16.68 -9.73
N SER A 83 -4.55 17.12 -9.94
CA SER A 83 -4.95 17.78 -11.18
C SER A 83 -4.63 19.27 -11.14
#